data_AF-A0A7X3K0U6-F1
#
_entry.id   AF-A0A7X3K0U6-F1
#
_cell.length_a   1.000
_cell.length_b   1.000
_cell.length_c   1.000
_cell.angle_alpha   90.00
_cell.angle_beta   90.00
_cell.angle_gamma   90.00
#
_symmetry.space_group_name_H-M   'P 1'
#
loop_
_entity.id
_entity.type
_entity.pdbx_description
1 polymer ?
#
loop_
_entity_poly.entity_id
_entity_poly.type
_entity_poly.pdbx_seq_one_letter_code
_entity_poly.pdbx_strand_id
1 'polypeptide(L)'
;MKKKIMSVTLAGLLSLTFAVSSALAAGDQVVSTGVTGNNFSSTAIIDGQGKNGRLTLKISGDAYGITSLSEKCSKSWVSKGLLNTNSVTNGGVVTANFYLKSGCQYKADLYGTGDGQATVWLYNYNGPLSP
;
A
#
# COMPACT_ATOMS: atom_id res chain seq x y z
N MET A 1 -66.21 -4.82 -19.18
CA MET A 1 -66.10 -4.13 -20.48
C MET A 1 -65.33 -2.83 -20.30
N LYS A 2 -64.53 -2.47 -21.31
CA LYS A 2 -63.47 -1.45 -21.34
C LYS A 2 -63.99 0.00 -21.39
N LYS A 3 -63.27 0.92 -20.73
CA LYS A 3 -63.01 2.34 -21.10
C LYS A 3 -61.66 2.72 -20.44
N LYS A 4 -60.48 2.73 -21.09
CA LYS A 4 -59.85 3.72 -22.00
C LYS A 4 -60.22 5.18 -21.62
N ILE A 5 -59.35 6.19 -21.49
CA ILE A 5 -58.16 6.61 -22.28
C ILE A 5 -57.25 7.53 -21.41
N MET A 6 -55.93 7.43 -21.64
CA MET A 6 -54.79 8.36 -21.47
C MET A 6 -54.88 9.57 -20.52
N SER A 7 -53.79 9.71 -19.75
CA SER A 7 -53.12 11.02 -19.67
C SER A 7 -51.61 10.81 -19.88
N VAL A 8 -51.09 11.45 -20.92
CA VAL A 8 -49.66 11.57 -21.23
C VAL A 8 -49.15 12.76 -20.44
N THR A 9 -48.14 12.56 -19.59
CA THR A 9 -47.31 13.68 -19.12
C THR A 9 -45.84 13.28 -19.16
N LEU A 10 -45.18 13.92 -20.11
CA LEU A 10 -43.77 13.95 -20.39
C LEU A 10 -43.04 14.72 -19.28
N ALA A 11 -42.09 14.09 -18.60
CA ALA A 11 -40.94 14.71 -17.95
C ALA A 11 -39.84 13.63 -17.94
N GLY A 12 -38.76 13.70 -18.71
CA GLY A 12 -37.96 14.89 -19.01
C GLY A 12 -36.80 14.92 -18.03
N LEU A 13 -35.72 14.22 -18.40
CA LEU A 13 -34.32 14.39 -17.98
C LEU A 13 -34.02 15.00 -16.60
N LEU A 14 -33.31 14.25 -15.76
CA LEU A 14 -32.05 14.74 -15.20
C LEU A 14 -31.19 13.55 -14.72
N SER A 15 -30.41 13.04 -15.66
CA SER A 15 -29.21 12.26 -15.40
C SER A 15 -28.22 13.14 -14.63
N LEU A 16 -28.28 13.11 -13.31
CA LEU A 16 -27.18 13.54 -12.45
C LEU A 16 -26.39 12.30 -12.06
N THR A 17 -25.64 11.76 -13.03
CA THR A 17 -24.41 11.05 -12.72
C THR A 17 -23.55 12.04 -11.94
N PHE A 18 -23.59 11.96 -10.61
CA PHE A 18 -22.53 12.51 -9.79
C PHE A 18 -21.28 11.69 -10.13
N ALA A 19 -20.59 12.09 -11.19
CA ALA A 19 -19.17 11.93 -11.28
C ALA A 19 -18.61 12.76 -10.12
N VAL A 20 -18.57 12.15 -8.94
CA VAL A 20 -17.65 12.57 -7.90
C VAL A 20 -16.28 12.35 -8.52
N SER A 21 -15.80 13.37 -9.22
CA SER A 21 -14.39 13.64 -9.38
C SER A 21 -13.86 13.88 -7.97
N SER A 22 -13.70 12.80 -7.22
CA SER A 22 -12.90 12.77 -6.03
C SER A 22 -11.46 12.87 -6.52
N ALA A 23 -11.05 14.09 -6.86
CA ALA A 23 -9.67 14.52 -6.75
C ALA A 23 -9.34 14.46 -5.25
N LEU A 24 -9.20 13.23 -4.76
CA LEU A 24 -8.61 12.97 -3.46
C LEU A 24 -7.20 13.50 -3.58
N ALA A 25 -6.91 14.58 -2.85
CA ALA A 25 -5.57 14.79 -2.34
C ALA A 25 -5.20 13.47 -1.68
N ALA A 26 -4.44 12.65 -2.39
CA ALA A 26 -4.15 11.28 -2.00
C ALA A 26 -3.24 11.37 -0.78
N GLY A 27 -3.87 11.44 0.40
CA GLY A 27 -3.18 11.37 1.68
C GLY A 27 -2.25 10.17 1.63
N ASP A 28 -1.02 10.37 2.09
CA ASP A 28 0.03 9.37 2.01
C ASP A 28 -0.48 8.09 2.70
N GLN A 29 -0.91 7.10 1.91
CA GLN A 29 -1.45 5.84 2.41
C GLN A 29 -0.31 5.10 3.11
N VAL A 30 -0.38 5.00 4.43
CA VAL A 30 0.57 4.22 5.24
C VAL A 30 -0.05 2.88 5.62
N VAL A 31 0.63 1.80 5.23
CA VAL A 31 0.29 0.44 5.63
C VAL A 31 1.45 -0.16 6.41
N SER A 32 1.14 -1.04 7.36
CA SER A 32 2.16 -1.70 8.18
C SER A 32 1.77 -3.11 8.57
N THR A 33 2.77 -3.93 8.86
CA THR A 33 2.60 -5.23 9.51
C THR A 33 3.78 -5.51 10.43
N GLY A 34 3.59 -6.38 11.41
CA GLY A 34 4.63 -6.78 12.35
C GLY A 34 4.55 -8.26 12.69
N VAL A 35 5.70 -8.82 13.05
CA VAL A 35 5.85 -10.23 13.42
C VAL A 35 6.80 -10.36 14.62
N THR A 36 6.60 -11.41 15.41
CA THR A 36 7.45 -11.81 16.55
C THR A 36 7.85 -13.27 16.37
N GLY A 37 9.03 -13.67 16.85
CA GLY A 37 9.51 -15.05 16.63
C GLY A 37 9.73 -15.35 15.15
N ASN A 38 9.83 -16.64 14.80
CA ASN A 38 10.06 -17.11 13.43
C ASN A 38 8.76 -17.10 12.61
N ASN A 39 8.37 -15.93 12.10
CA ASN A 39 7.07 -15.72 11.44
C ASN A 39 7.16 -14.84 10.20
N PHE A 40 6.13 -14.91 9.36
CA PHE A 40 5.98 -14.15 8.12
C PHE A 40 4.64 -13.40 8.09
N SER A 41 4.65 -12.19 7.53
CA SER A 41 3.44 -11.41 7.28
C SER A 41 3.63 -10.45 6.11
N SER A 42 2.54 -9.97 5.51
CA SER A 42 2.56 -8.93 4.48
C SER A 42 1.76 -7.72 4.91
N THR A 43 2.15 -6.52 4.48
CA THR A 43 1.30 -5.34 4.63
C THR A 43 0.04 -5.48 3.79
N ALA A 44 -0.96 -4.65 4.08
CA ALA A 44 -2.00 -4.36 3.10
C ALA A 44 -1.40 -3.82 1.79
N ILE A 45 -2.16 -3.93 0.70
CA ILE A 45 -1.76 -3.45 -0.62
C ILE A 45 -2.01 -1.95 -0.71
N ILE A 46 -1.06 -1.21 -1.28
CA ILE A 46 -1.25 0.19 -1.69
C ILE A 46 -1.12 0.33 -3.20
N ASP A 47 -1.81 1.30 -3.77
CA ASP A 47 -1.63 1.66 -5.17
C ASP A 47 -0.52 2.71 -5.29
N GLY A 48 0.38 2.52 -6.27
CA GLY A 48 1.43 3.48 -6.57
C GLY A 48 0.84 4.76 -7.13
N GLN A 49 1.38 5.90 -6.71
CA GLN A 49 0.91 7.22 -7.12
C GLN A 49 1.82 7.92 -8.15
N GLY A 50 2.82 7.21 -8.71
CA GLY A 50 3.80 7.81 -9.62
C GLY A 50 4.78 8.73 -8.90
N LYS A 51 5.11 8.41 -7.65
CA LYS A 51 6.04 9.18 -6.80
C LYS A 51 6.89 8.23 -5.96
N ASN A 52 7.80 8.78 -5.17
CA ASN A 52 8.54 7.97 -4.21
C ASN A 52 7.58 7.26 -3.27
N GLY A 53 7.93 6.05 -2.90
CA GLY A 53 7.44 5.37 -1.72
C GLY A 53 8.59 5.18 -0.76
N ARG A 54 8.24 4.94 0.51
CA ARG A 54 9.19 4.68 1.57
C ARG A 54 8.85 3.36 2.23
N LEU A 55 9.86 2.52 2.33
CA LEU A 55 9.83 1.25 3.03
C LEU A 55 10.74 1.38 4.25
N THR A 56 10.16 1.23 5.44
CA THR A 56 10.89 1.32 6.70
C THR A 56 10.73 0.00 7.45
N LEU A 57 11.84 -0.62 7.81
CA LEU A 57 11.91 -1.78 8.69
C LEU A 57 12.43 -1.35 10.05
N LYS A 58 11.71 -1.67 11.12
CA LYS A 58 12.14 -1.48 12.50
C LYS A 58 12.20 -2.83 13.21
N ILE A 59 13.27 -3.01 13.97
CA ILE A 59 13.45 -4.12 14.89
C ILE A 59 13.48 -3.56 16.31
N SER A 60 12.86 -4.26 17.26
CA SER A 60 12.97 -3.99 18.69
C SER A 60 13.33 -5.27 19.44
N GLY A 61 14.23 -5.17 20.42
CA GLY A 61 14.76 -6.32 21.14
C GLY A 61 15.77 -7.11 20.32
N ASP A 62 16.09 -8.32 20.77
CA ASP A 62 17.03 -9.22 20.10
C ASP A 62 16.32 -10.01 19.01
N ALA A 63 16.19 -9.36 17.85
CA ALA A 63 15.53 -9.92 16.68
C ALA A 63 16.28 -9.58 15.38
N TYR A 64 15.89 -10.28 14.33
CA TYR A 64 16.32 -10.03 12.97
C TYR A 64 15.09 -9.94 12.07
N GLY A 65 15.12 -9.01 11.11
CA GLY A 65 14.06 -8.89 10.12
C GLY A 65 14.60 -8.68 8.71
N ILE A 66 13.88 -9.26 7.76
CA ILE A 66 14.03 -9.03 6.32
C ILE A 66 12.69 -8.58 5.80
N THR A 67 12.69 -7.54 4.98
CA THR A 67 11.51 -7.18 4.20
C THR A 67 11.84 -7.04 2.72
N SER A 68 10.88 -7.39 1.87
CA SER A 68 10.96 -7.15 0.42
C SER A 68 9.76 -6.36 -0.06
N LEU A 69 10.00 -5.41 -0.96
CA LEU A 69 8.96 -4.71 -1.70
C LEU A 69 8.52 -5.58 -2.88
N SER A 70 7.24 -5.93 -2.91
CA SER A 70 6.62 -6.62 -4.03
C SER A 70 5.77 -5.65 -4.85
N GLU A 71 5.92 -5.67 -6.17
CA GLU A 71 5.16 -4.87 -7.15
C GLU A 71 4.30 -5.76 -8.02
N LYS A 72 3.10 -5.29 -8.36
CA LYS A 72 2.22 -5.92 -9.34
C LYS A 72 1.63 -4.85 -10.26
N CYS A 73 2.23 -4.72 -11.45
CA CYS A 73 1.69 -3.91 -12.54
C CYS A 73 0.85 -4.73 -13.54
N SER A 74 0.87 -6.06 -13.40
CA SER A 74 0.21 -6.99 -14.31
C SER A 74 -0.38 -8.18 -13.52
N LYS A 75 -0.29 -9.41 -14.05
CA LYS A 75 -0.92 -10.59 -13.43
C LYS A 75 -0.21 -11.08 -12.17
N SER A 76 1.10 -10.86 -12.05
CA SER A 76 1.94 -11.48 -11.02
C SER A 76 2.69 -10.45 -10.18
N TRP A 77 2.99 -10.83 -8.93
CA TRP A 77 3.88 -10.07 -8.05
C TRP A 77 5.35 -10.32 -8.43
N VAL A 78 6.14 -9.26 -8.44
CA VAL A 78 7.59 -9.27 -8.67
C VAL A 78 8.30 -8.52 -7.54
N SER A 79 9.44 -9.05 -7.08
CA SER A 79 10.26 -8.35 -6.07
C SER A 79 11.00 -7.18 -6.69
N LYS A 80 10.95 -6.01 -6.05
CA LYS A 80 11.60 -4.77 -6.50
C LYS A 80 12.78 -4.35 -5.65
N GLY A 81 12.88 -4.86 -4.43
CA GLY A 81 13.93 -4.49 -3.51
C GLY A 81 13.82 -5.26 -2.22
N LEU A 82 14.97 -5.42 -1.57
CA LEU A 82 15.10 -6.08 -0.28
C LEU A 82 15.77 -5.10 0.69
N LEU A 83 15.18 -4.98 1.88
CA LEU A 83 15.81 -4.36 3.03
C LEU A 83 15.98 -5.43 4.10
N ASN A 84 17.18 -5.55 4.62
CA ASN A 84 17.42 -6.29 5.83
C ASN A 84 17.98 -5.33 6.88
N THR A 85 17.71 -5.64 8.13
CA THR A 85 18.58 -5.17 9.20
C THR A 85 19.67 -6.21 9.33
N ASN A 86 20.95 -5.89 9.10
CA ASN A 86 22.03 -6.76 9.58
C ASN A 86 21.75 -7.05 11.07
N SER A 87 21.79 -8.31 11.53
CA SER A 87 21.41 -8.71 12.90
C SER A 87 21.77 -7.65 13.93
N VAL A 88 20.75 -7.02 14.51
CA VAL A 88 20.93 -5.93 15.47
C VAL A 88 20.57 -6.44 16.85
N THR A 89 21.58 -6.67 17.67
CA THR A 89 21.41 -6.74 19.13
C THR A 89 20.89 -5.37 19.59
N ASN A 90 19.78 -5.33 20.33
CA ASN A 90 19.05 -4.11 20.72
C ASN A 90 18.27 -3.36 19.63
N GLY A 91 17.91 -4.02 18.52
CA GLY A 91 17.03 -3.46 17.51
C GLY A 91 17.67 -2.39 16.61
N GLY A 92 16.88 -1.82 15.70
CA GLY A 92 17.38 -0.89 14.68
C GLY A 92 16.30 -0.45 13.71
N VAL A 93 16.60 0.57 12.91
CA VAL A 93 15.70 1.08 11.86
C VAL A 93 16.48 1.21 10.57
N VAL A 94 15.97 0.60 9.51
CA VAL A 94 16.49 0.72 8.14
C VAL A 94 15.37 1.25 7.25
N THR A 95 15.69 2.21 6.39
CA THR A 95 14.73 2.82 5.47
C THR A 95 15.33 2.88 4.07
N ALA A 96 14.53 2.55 3.06
CA ALA A 96 14.83 2.86 1.67
C ALA A 96 13.63 3.47 0.96
N ASN A 97 13.93 4.21 -0.10
CA ASN A 97 12.91 4.80 -0.97
C ASN A 97 12.88 4.03 -2.29
N PHE A 98 11.68 3.85 -2.84
CA PHE A 98 11.44 3.17 -4.11
C PHE A 98 10.48 4.00 -4.94
N TYR A 99 10.69 4.11 -6.24
CA TYR A 99 9.68 4.74 -7.10
C TYR A 99 8.45 3.83 -7.23
N LEU A 100 7.29 4.30 -6.77
CA LEU A 100 6.01 3.58 -6.86
C LEU A 100 5.25 4.08 -8.09
N LYS A 101 5.33 3.29 -9.17
CA LYS A 101 4.73 3.61 -10.46
C LYS A 101 3.21 3.69 -10.37
N SER A 102 2.64 4.74 -10.96
CA SER A 102 1.19 4.89 -11.09
C SER A 102 0.57 3.73 -11.87
N GLY A 103 -0.54 3.20 -11.38
CA GLY A 103 -1.23 2.04 -11.96
C GLY A 103 -0.65 0.67 -11.58
N CYS A 104 0.33 0.62 -10.68
CA CYS A 104 0.84 -0.63 -10.10
C CYS A 104 0.46 -0.75 -8.62
N GLN A 105 0.35 -1.98 -8.13
CA GLN A 105 0.08 -2.28 -6.74
C GLN A 105 1.36 -2.68 -6.01
N TYR A 106 1.44 -2.36 -4.72
CA TYR A 106 2.62 -2.63 -3.90
C TYR A 106 2.24 -3.20 -2.53
N LYS A 107 3.07 -4.11 -2.02
CA LYS A 107 3.03 -4.59 -0.64
C LYS A 107 4.45 -4.83 -0.14
N ALA A 108 4.63 -4.80 1.17
CA ALA A 108 5.87 -5.24 1.79
C ALA A 108 5.64 -6.61 2.43
N ASP A 109 6.50 -7.56 2.08
CA ASP A 109 6.56 -8.87 2.70
C ASP A 109 7.62 -8.83 3.80
N LEU A 110 7.28 -9.28 5.00
CA LEU A 110 8.10 -9.21 6.21
C LEU A 110 8.34 -10.61 6.76
N TYR A 111 9.60 -10.93 6.97
CA TYR A 111 10.04 -12.09 7.73
C TYR A 111 10.79 -11.61 8.98
N GLY A 112 10.49 -12.20 10.12
CA GLY A 112 11.17 -11.92 11.38
C GLY A 112 11.60 -13.20 12.08
N THR A 113 12.60 -13.09 12.96
CA THR A 113 13.07 -14.15 13.86
C THR A 113 13.68 -13.53 15.13
N GLY A 114 13.84 -14.33 16.19
CA GLY A 114 14.33 -13.91 17.51
C GLY A 114 13.22 -13.54 18.50
N ASP A 115 13.62 -13.06 19.68
CA ASP A 115 12.74 -12.78 20.82
C ASP A 115 12.14 -11.37 20.79
N GLY A 116 12.61 -10.54 19.85
CA GLY A 116 12.09 -9.22 19.57
C GLY A 116 10.92 -9.18 18.58
N GLN A 117 10.60 -7.96 18.12
CA GLN A 117 9.57 -7.69 17.11
C GLN A 117 10.21 -7.05 15.89
N ALA A 118 9.81 -7.51 14.70
CA ALA A 118 10.06 -6.84 13.44
C ALA A 118 8.77 -6.17 12.96
N THR A 119 8.85 -4.93 12.50
CA THR A 119 7.71 -4.18 11.95
C THR A 119 8.14 -3.48 10.67
N VAL A 120 7.31 -3.55 9.64
CA VAL A 120 7.52 -2.84 8.38
C VAL A 120 6.39 -1.85 8.12
N TRP A 121 6.75 -0.68 7.58
CA TRP A 121 5.82 0.31 7.03
C TRP A 121 6.13 0.55 5.56
N LEU A 122 5.08 0.65 4.77
CA LEU A 122 5.13 1.03 3.36
C LEU A 122 4.16 2.17 3.11
N TYR A 123 4.61 3.21 2.43
CA TYR A 123 3.75 4.32 2.06
C TYR A 123 4.24 5.05 0.82
N ASN A 124 3.29 5.67 0.13
CA ASN A 124 3.56 6.72 -0.84
C ASN A 124 4.14 7.93 -0.10
N TYR A 125 5.30 8.45 -0.53
CA TYR A 125 6.10 9.45 0.18
C TYR A 125 6.42 10.66 -0.70
N ASN A 126 6.06 11.86 -0.23
CA ASN A 126 6.27 13.13 -0.95
C ASN A 126 7.67 13.76 -0.74
N GLY A 127 8.66 13.04 -0.23
CA GLY A 127 10.01 13.61 -0.09
C GLY A 127 10.86 13.50 -1.37
N PRO A 128 12.05 14.13 -1.36
CA PRO A 128 12.87 14.31 -2.55
C PRO A 128 13.23 12.98 -3.24
N LEU A 129 13.20 12.97 -4.57
CA LEU A 129 13.77 11.92 -5.40
C LEU A 129 15.27 11.83 -5.06
N SER A 130 15.71 10.74 -4.43
CA SER A 130 17.14 10.49 -4.31
C SER A 130 17.69 10.22 -5.72
N PRO A 131 18.70 10.97 -6.18
CA PRO A 131 19.30 10.81 -7.51
C PRO A 131 20.01 9.46 -7.67
#